data_AF-A0A2V1ZWI0-F1
#
_entry.id   AF-A0A2V1ZWI0-F1
#
_cell.length_a   1.000
_cell.length_b   1.000
_cell.length_c   1.000
_cell.angle_alpha   90.00
_cell.angle_beta   90.00
_cell.angle_gamma   90.00
#
_symmetry.space_group_name_H-M   'P 1'
#
loop_
_entity.id
_entity.type
_entity.pdbx_description
1 polymer ?
#
loop_
_entity_poly.entity_id
_entity_poly.type
_entity_poly.pdbx_seq_one_letter_code
_entity_poly.pdbx_strand_id
1 'polypeptide(L)'
;MREVQVMARTALTDTLWDQLQSTMTQHGCYQTQNSREIMEAILWKLRTGAPWRDIPEELCLWKTAYSRFNRWSKNGLWADFF
;
A
#
# COMPACT_ATOMS: atom_id res chain seq x y z
N MET A 1 -26.31 10.40 15.59
CA MET A 1 -25.11 11.03 15.02
C MET A 1 -24.41 9.97 14.20
N ARG A 2 -24.36 10.11 12.87
CA ARG A 2 -23.60 9.19 12.03
C ARG A 2 -22.15 9.68 12.04
N GLU A 3 -21.23 8.84 12.50
CA GLU A 3 -19.81 9.05 12.30
C GLU A 3 -19.57 9.28 10.81
N VAL A 4 -18.91 10.40 10.50
CA VAL A 4 -18.39 10.62 9.15
C VAL A 4 -17.20 9.68 9.03
N GLN A 5 -17.45 8.50 8.46
CA GLN A 5 -16.40 7.57 8.06
C GLN A 5 -15.58 8.29 6.98
N VAL A 6 -14.41 8.80 7.35
CA VAL A 6 -13.46 9.36 6.40
C VAL A 6 -13.00 8.18 5.54
N MET A 7 -13.60 8.00 4.38
CA MET A 7 -13.13 7.03 3.39
C MET A 7 -11.72 7.47 2.99
N ALA A 8 -10.67 6.81 3.48
CA ALA A 8 -9.32 7.07 3.00
C ALA A 8 -9.33 7.01 1.47
N ARG A 9 -9.01 8.14 0.83
CA ARG A 9 -9.02 8.24 -0.64
C ARG A 9 -7.98 7.27 -1.20
N THR A 10 -8.47 6.20 -1.82
CA THR A 10 -7.67 5.24 -2.58
C THR A 10 -7.18 5.89 -3.87
N ALA A 11 -5.95 5.56 -4.27
CA ALA A 11 -5.28 6.14 -5.42
C ALA A 11 -5.23 5.19 -6.63
N LEU A 12 -5.37 3.89 -6.40
CA LEU A 12 -5.19 2.85 -7.41
C LEU A 12 -6.49 2.57 -8.15
N THR A 13 -6.52 2.96 -9.41
CA THR A 13 -7.46 2.40 -10.38
C THR A 13 -7.11 0.93 -10.64
N ASP A 14 -8.06 0.17 -11.18
CA ASP A 14 -7.81 -1.23 -11.53
C ASP A 14 -6.66 -1.37 -12.53
N THR A 15 -6.60 -0.47 -13.50
CA THR A 15 -5.52 -0.43 -14.51
C THR A 15 -4.14 -0.16 -13.90
N LEU A 16 -4.04 0.79 -12.97
CA LEU A 16 -2.79 1.05 -12.26
C LEU A 16 -2.42 -0.12 -11.37
N TRP A 17 -3.42 -0.73 -10.73
CA TRP A 17 -3.20 -1.92 -9.93
C TRP A 17 -2.65 -3.07 -10.77
N ASP A 18 -3.20 -3.34 -11.94
CA ASP A 18 -2.70 -4.40 -12.84
C ASP A 18 -1.24 -4.16 -13.26
N GLN A 19 -0.87 -2.91 -13.55
CA GLN A 19 0.51 -2.53 -13.87
C GLN A 19 1.43 -2.74 -12.66
N LEU A 20 1.05 -2.26 -11.49
CA LEU A 20 1.79 -2.47 -10.24
C LEU A 20 1.96 -3.95 -9.94
N GLN A 21 0.89 -4.74 -10.11
CA GLN A 21 0.89 -6.17 -9.87
C GLN A 21 1.88 -6.90 -10.78
N SER A 22 1.98 -6.46 -12.04
CA SER A 22 2.97 -6.98 -12.99
C SER A 22 4.40 -6.69 -12.51
N THR A 23 4.71 -5.45 -12.14
CA THR A 23 6.02 -5.05 -11.59
C THR A 23 6.34 -5.81 -10.31
N MET A 24 5.39 -5.93 -9.39
CA MET A 24 5.55 -6.73 -8.16
C MET A 24 5.90 -8.18 -8.47
N THR A 25 5.30 -8.77 -9.51
CA THR A 25 5.59 -10.15 -9.93
C THR A 25 7.01 -10.29 -10.48
N GLN A 26 7.48 -9.32 -11.26
CA GLN A 26 8.85 -9.28 -11.79
C GLN A 26 9.90 -9.24 -10.68
N HIS A 27 9.63 -8.52 -9.59
CA HIS A 27 10.49 -8.45 -8.40
C HIS A 27 10.29 -9.64 -7.42
N GLY A 28 9.51 -10.66 -7.78
CA GLY A 28 9.22 -11.78 -6.90
C GLY A 28 8.55 -11.38 -5.58
N CYS A 29 7.82 -10.25 -5.57
CA CYS A 29 7.10 -9.79 -4.40
C CYS A 29 5.90 -10.70 -4.14
N TYR A 30 5.90 -11.38 -3.00
CA TYR A 30 4.78 -12.21 -2.59
C TYR A 30 3.51 -11.37 -2.41
N GLN A 31 2.47 -11.76 -3.14
CA GLN A 31 1.15 -11.12 -3.16
C GLN A 31 0.10 -12.01 -2.50
N THR A 32 -0.88 -11.36 -1.89
CA THR A 32 -2.07 -11.92 -1.23
C THR A 32 -3.30 -11.19 -1.75
N GLN A 33 -4.49 -11.70 -1.43
CA GLN A 33 -5.75 -11.00 -1.75
C GLN A 33 -5.74 -9.55 -1.26
N ASN A 34 -5.16 -9.29 -0.07
CA ASN A 34 -5.10 -7.94 0.52
C ASN A 34 -3.93 -7.06 0.03
N SER A 35 -3.21 -7.45 -1.03
CA SER A 35 -2.00 -6.71 -1.44
C SER A 35 -2.29 -5.33 -1.99
N ARG A 36 -3.49 -5.13 -2.57
CA ARG A 36 -3.93 -3.83 -3.08
C ARG A 36 -4.14 -2.85 -1.94
N GLU A 37 -4.85 -3.26 -0.90
CA GLU A 37 -5.16 -2.44 0.27
C GLU A 37 -3.88 -2.11 1.07
N ILE A 38 -2.94 -3.06 1.13
CA ILE A 38 -1.60 -2.83 1.70
C ILE A 38 -0.84 -1.78 0.87
N MET A 39 -0.89 -1.87 -0.47
CA MET A 39 -0.26 -0.88 -1.34
C MET A 39 -0.91 0.49 -1.18
N GLU A 40 -2.24 0.57 -1.09
CA GLU A 40 -2.96 1.80 -0.80
C GLU A 40 -2.54 2.43 0.53
N ALA A 41 -2.38 1.63 1.59
CA ALA A 41 -1.88 2.10 2.88
C ALA A 41 -0.45 2.65 2.79
N ILE A 42 0.43 2.00 2.03
CA ILE A 42 1.79 2.46 1.76
C ILE A 42 1.76 3.78 0.98
N LEU A 43 0.96 3.87 -0.09
CA LEU A 43 0.80 5.08 -0.89
C LEU A 43 0.23 6.24 -0.09
N TRP A 44 -0.75 5.96 0.79
CA TRP A 44 -1.28 6.95 1.73
C TRP A 44 -0.14 7.48 2.62
N LYS A 45 0.65 6.59 3.22
CA LYS A 45 1.78 6.96 4.10
C LYS A 45 2.83 7.82 3.39
N LEU A 46 3.11 7.50 2.12
CA LEU A 46 4.07 8.21 1.29
C LEU A 46 3.53 9.59 0.87
N ARG A 47 2.25 9.66 0.52
CA ARG A 47 1.56 10.90 0.12
C ARG A 47 1.39 11.88 1.28
N THR A 48 1.08 11.40 2.48
CA THR A 48 0.80 12.27 3.64
C THR A 48 2.04 12.57 4.47
N GLY A 49 3.06 11.72 4.44
CA GLY A 49 4.20 11.82 5.32
C GLY A 49 3.90 11.48 6.79
N ALA A 50 2.63 11.24 7.17
CA ALA A 50 2.20 10.96 8.54
C ALA A 50 2.90 9.73 9.14
N PRO A 51 3.05 9.59 10.47
CA PRO A 51 3.61 8.40 11.10
C PRO A 51 2.95 7.10 10.62
N TRP A 52 3.70 6.00 10.55
CA TRP A 52 3.15 4.68 10.18
C TRP A 52 1.93 4.30 11.04
N ARG A 53 1.97 4.60 12.34
CA ARG A 53 0.89 4.29 13.28
C ARG A 53 -0.43 4.98 12.98
N ASP A 54 -0.41 6.01 12.15
CA ASP A 54 -1.57 6.81 11.80
C ASP A 54 -2.19 6.37 10.46
N ILE A 55 -1.66 5.29 9.86
CA ILE A 55 -2.30 4.68 8.69
C ILE A 55 -3.74 4.31 9.05
N PRO A 56 -4.73 4.72 8.24
CA PRO A 56 -6.13 4.38 8.48
C PRO A 56 -6.35 2.87 8.46
N GLU A 57 -7.00 2.34 9.50
CA GLU A 57 -7.21 0.91 9.66
C GLU A 57 -8.12 0.31 8.58
N GLU A 58 -8.96 1.13 7.93
CA GLU A 58 -9.77 0.73 6.79
C GLU A 58 -8.96 0.36 5.54
N LEU A 59 -7.71 0.83 5.44
CA LEU A 59 -6.78 0.38 4.40
C LEU A 59 -6.09 -0.91 4.86
N CYS A 60 -5.30 -0.85 5.93
CA CYS A 60 -4.80 -2.04 6.62
C CYS A 60 -4.18 -1.68 7.96
N LEU A 61 -3.88 -2.71 8.77
CA LEU A 61 -3.08 -2.53 9.98
C LEU A 61 -1.70 -1.96 9.63
N TRP A 62 -1.31 -0.85 10.28
CA TRP A 62 -0.03 -0.18 10.01
C TRP A 62 1.19 -1.10 10.08
N LYS A 63 1.18 -2.09 10.99
CA LYS A 63 2.26 -3.08 11.14
C LYS A 63 2.42 -3.91 9.86
N THR A 64 1.30 -4.25 9.21
CA THR A 64 1.27 -4.99 7.96
C THR A 64 1.83 -4.15 6.82
N ALA A 65 1.38 -2.89 6.69
CA ALA A 65 1.91 -1.94 5.71
C ALA A 65 3.43 -1.78 5.86
N TYR A 66 3.91 -1.51 7.07
CA TYR A 66 5.33 -1.33 7.36
C TYR A 66 6.16 -2.60 7.07
N SER A 67 5.69 -3.76 7.52
CA SER A 67 6.36 -5.05 7.27
C SER A 67 6.46 -5.35 5.77
N ARG A 68 5.40 -5.09 5.02
CA ARG A 68 5.35 -5.26 3.57
C ARG A 68 6.24 -4.27 2.84
N PHE A 69 6.22 -3.01 3.26
CA PHE A 69 7.11 -1.98 2.74
C PHE A 69 8.58 -2.42 2.83
N ASN A 70 9.00 -2.86 4.02
CA ASN A 70 10.35 -3.34 4.24
C ASN A 70 10.69 -4.61 3.45
N ARG A 71 9.76 -5.57 3.35
CA ARG A 71 9.99 -6.81 2.59
C ARG A 71 10.12 -6.52 1.10
N TRP A 72 9.22 -5.74 0.52
CA TRP A 72 9.27 -5.39 -0.90
C TRP A 72 10.47 -4.49 -1.22
N SER A 73 10.95 -3.68 -0.26
CA SER A 73 12.22 -2.97 -0.40
C SER A 73 13.40 -3.90 -0.61
N LYS A 74 13.46 -5.02 0.11
CA LYS A 74 14.53 -6.02 -0.05
C LYS A 74 14.48 -6.72 -1.41
N ASN A 75 13.31 -6.75 -2.03
CA ASN A 75 13.12 -7.27 -3.38
C ASN A 75 13.45 -6.23 -4.46
N GLY A 76 13.83 -5.00 -4.10
CA GLY A 76 14.15 -3.94 -5.06
C GLY A 76 12.94 -3.21 -5.62
N LEU A 77 11.73 -3.52 -5.17
CA LEU A 77 10.48 -3.00 -5.75
C LEU A 77 10.45 -1.47 -5.84
N TRP A 78 10.95 -0.77 -4.81
CA TRP A 78 10.84 0.69 -4.73
C TRP A 78 11.74 1.44 -5.72
N ALA A 79 12.78 0.81 -6.27
CA ALA A 79 13.69 1.44 -7.22
C ALA A 79 13.04 1.73 -8.58
N ASP A 80 11.93 1.06 -8.90
CA ASP A 80 11.17 1.32 -10.13
C ASP A 80 10.10 2.41 -9.94
N PHE A 81 9.91 2.87 -8.69
CA PHE A 81 8.89 3.88 -8.34
C PHE A 81 9.48 5.22 -7.90
N PHE A 82 10.71 5.24 -7.40
CA PHE A 82 11.43 6.43 -6.91
C PHE A 82 12.84 6.49 -7.48
#